data_AF-A0A967LW97-F1
#
_entry.id   AF-A0A967LW97-F1
#
_cell.length_a   1.000
_cell.length_b   1.000
_cell.length_c   1.000
_cell.angle_alpha   90.00
_cell.angle_beta   90.00
_cell.angle_gamma   90.00
#
_symmetry.space_group_name_H-M   'P 1'
#
loop_
_entity.id
_entity.type
_entity.pdbx_description
1 polymer ?
#
loop_
_entity_poly.entity_id
_entity_poly.type
_entity_poly.pdbx_seq_one_letter_code
_entity_poly.pdbx_strand_id
1 'polypeptide(L)'
;WLAFAVLYAAVTVLAIFVAPHAFEGVLANPLFWVLLVLFAVSATAVPLSRRAGRDGRTFLASSVTIASLIGLAAVGMFPRVVASSIDLANSLTIYNSASTPRTQTAMLIIALIGMPLVLAYTAYVYKVFKGKVVFDEASY
;
A
#
# COMPACT_ATOMS: atom_id res chain seq x y z
N TRP A 1 -11.67 11.68 -10.52
CA TRP A 1 -10.22 11.89 -10.34
C TRP A 1 -9.93 13.12 -9.49
N LEU A 2 -10.55 14.27 -9.78
CA LEU A 2 -10.44 15.47 -8.94
C LEU A 2 -10.81 15.22 -7.46
N ALA A 3 -11.95 14.56 -7.19
CA ALA A 3 -12.34 14.22 -5.82
C ALA A 3 -11.28 13.41 -5.05
N PHE A 4 -10.63 12.44 -5.72
CA PHE A 4 -9.53 11.66 -5.12
C PHE A 4 -8.32 12.55 -4.79
N ALA A 5 -7.90 13.40 -5.73
CA ALA A 5 -6.77 14.30 -5.51
C ALA A 5 -7.05 15.30 -4.38
N VAL A 6 -8.28 15.85 -4.33
CA VAL A 6 -8.72 16.76 -3.27
C VAL A 6 -8.75 16.06 -1.91
N LEU A 7 -9.34 14.86 -1.83
CA LEU A 7 -9.37 14.09 -0.58
C LEU A 7 -7.97 13.70 -0.12
N TYR A 8 -7.10 13.26 -1.05
CA TYR A 8 -5.72 12.95 -0.72
C TYR A 8 -4.99 14.17 -0.17
N ALA A 9 -5.08 15.32 -0.85
CA ALA A 9 -4.47 16.56 -0.38
C ALA A 9 -5.02 16.98 0.99
N ALA A 10 -6.34 16.90 1.20
CA ALA A 10 -6.96 17.20 2.48
C ALA A 10 -6.48 16.27 3.59
N VAL A 11 -6.41 14.96 3.34
CA VAL A 11 -5.90 13.97 4.32
C VAL A 11 -4.44 14.21 4.62
N THR A 12 -3.58 14.48 3.62
CA THR A 12 -2.17 14.78 3.85
C THR A 12 -2.00 16.05 4.67
N VAL A 13 -2.75 17.10 4.37
CA VAL A 13 -2.71 18.36 5.15
C VAL A 13 -3.17 18.11 6.59
N LEU A 14 -4.29 17.41 6.79
CA LEU A 14 -4.76 17.05 8.13
C LEU A 14 -3.74 16.19 8.89
N ALA A 15 -3.10 15.24 8.21
CA ALA A 15 -2.08 14.38 8.83
C ALA A 15 -0.88 15.19 9.34
N ILE A 16 -0.44 16.22 8.62
CA ILE A 16 0.65 17.11 9.06
C ILE A 16 0.29 17.81 10.37
N PHE A 17 -0.98 18.22 10.53
CA PHE A 17 -1.44 18.89 11.75
C PHE A 17 -1.67 17.93 12.92
N VAL A 18 -2.26 16.76 12.65
CA VAL A 18 -2.60 15.78 13.70
C VAL A 18 -1.37 15.00 14.17
N ALA A 19 -0.45 14.70 13.25
CA ALA A 19 0.70 13.85 13.50
C ALA A 19 2.00 14.44 12.91
N PRO A 20 2.49 15.58 13.42
CA PRO A 20 3.70 16.23 12.90
C PRO A 20 4.94 15.33 13.00
N HIS A 21 5.05 14.57 14.08
CA HIS A 21 6.07 13.54 14.32
C HIS A 21 6.19 12.48 13.21
N ALA A 22 5.14 12.21 12.42
CA ALA A 22 5.20 11.25 11.30
C ALA A 22 5.93 11.82 10.07
N PHE A 23 6.21 13.12 10.05
CA PHE A 23 6.93 13.79 8.96
C PHE A 23 8.36 14.21 9.37
N GLU A 24 8.72 14.05 10.64
CA GLU A 24 10.06 14.34 11.14
C GLU A 24 11.09 13.37 10.53
N GLY A 25 12.08 13.90 9.83
CA GLY A 25 13.14 13.09 9.20
C GLY A 25 12.72 12.31 7.95
N VAL A 26 11.43 12.28 7.60
CA VAL A 26 10.92 11.62 6.38
C VAL A 26 11.56 12.16 5.10
N LEU A 27 11.76 13.48 5.02
CA LEU A 27 12.32 14.13 3.83
C LEU A 27 13.79 13.73 3.58
N ALA A 28 14.51 13.30 4.62
CA ALA A 28 15.87 12.81 4.51
C ALA A 28 15.93 11.36 3.99
N ASN A 29 14.83 10.60 4.08
CA ASN A 29 14.77 9.21 3.64
C ASN A 29 14.58 9.12 2.12
N PRO A 30 15.54 8.56 1.35
CA PRO A 30 15.41 8.44 -0.11
C PRO A 30 14.21 7.60 -0.54
N LEU A 31 13.82 6.60 0.27
CA LEU A 31 12.66 5.74 0.02
C LEU A 31 11.35 6.52 -0.02
N PHE A 32 11.20 7.57 0.77
CA PHE A 32 10.01 8.40 0.75
C PHE A 32 9.82 9.04 -0.62
N TRP A 33 10.88 9.61 -1.19
CA TRP A 33 10.85 10.24 -2.51
C TRP A 33 10.55 9.24 -3.62
N VAL A 34 11.16 8.05 -3.57
CA VAL A 34 10.88 6.98 -4.53
C VAL A 34 9.40 6.60 -4.51
N LEU A 35 8.83 6.39 -3.31
CA LEU A 35 7.42 6.03 -3.16
C LEU A 35 6.48 7.17 -3.54
N LEU A 36 6.86 8.42 -3.28
CA LEU A 36 6.07 9.60 -3.64
C LEU A 36 6.02 9.78 -5.16
N VAL A 37 7.15 9.63 -5.84
CA VAL A 37 7.22 9.67 -7.31
C VAL A 37 6.44 8.50 -7.90
N LEU A 38 6.60 7.30 -7.35
CA LEU A 38 5.85 6.12 -7.80
C LEU A 38 4.34 6.32 -7.66
N PHE A 39 3.89 6.86 -6.52
CA PHE A 39 2.49 7.22 -6.29
C PHE A 39 1.99 8.27 -7.30
N ALA A 40 2.73 9.35 -7.53
CA ALA A 40 2.33 10.41 -8.44
C ALA A 40 2.20 9.90 -9.89
N VAL A 41 3.16 9.08 -10.33
CA VAL A 41 3.15 8.46 -11.67
C VAL A 41 2.03 7.44 -11.79
N SER A 42 1.86 6.55 -10.82
CA SER A 42 0.82 5.51 -10.89
C SER A 42 -0.58 6.12 -10.81
N ALA A 43 -0.78 7.12 -9.95
CA ALA A 43 -2.06 7.79 -9.80
C ALA A 43 -2.45 8.49 -11.11
N THR A 44 -1.55 9.27 -11.72
CA THR A 44 -1.83 9.92 -13.01
C THR A 44 -1.98 8.94 -14.18
N ALA A 45 -1.33 7.78 -14.12
CA ALA A 45 -1.47 6.73 -15.13
C ALA A 45 -2.85 6.05 -15.13
N VAL A 46 -3.59 6.05 -14.02
CA VAL A 46 -4.95 5.48 -13.93
C VAL A 46 -5.94 6.16 -14.90
N PRO A 47 -6.20 7.48 -14.82
CA PRO A 47 -7.15 8.12 -15.73
C PRO A 47 -6.68 8.10 -17.20
N LEU A 48 -5.37 8.15 -17.45
CA LEU A 48 -4.81 8.07 -18.80
C LEU A 48 -5.03 6.68 -19.43
N SER A 49 -4.72 5.62 -18.69
CA SER A 49 -4.89 4.24 -19.16
C SER A 49 -6.37 3.86 -19.30
N ARG A 50 -7.24 4.42 -18.44
CA ARG A 50 -8.69 4.26 -18.53
C ARG A 50 -9.23 4.87 -19.83
N ARG A 51 -8.78 6.07 -20.20
CA ARG A 51 -9.18 6.73 -21.47
C ARG A 51 -8.70 5.96 -22.70
N ALA A 52 -7.54 5.30 -22.59
CA ALA A 52 -6.98 4.49 -23.67
C ALA A 52 -7.61 3.09 -23.81
N GLY A 53 -8.60 2.72 -22.98
CA GLY A 53 -9.26 1.40 -23.04
C GLY A 53 -8.34 0.21 -22.68
N ARG A 54 -7.24 0.45 -21.96
CA ARG A 54 -6.25 -0.58 -21.61
C ARG A 54 -6.47 -1.07 -20.18
N ASP A 55 -7.52 -1.84 -19.96
CA ASP A 55 -8.01 -2.25 -18.63
C ASP A 55 -6.93 -2.93 -17.76
N GLY A 56 -6.10 -3.79 -18.34
CA GLY A 56 -5.00 -4.44 -17.60
C GLY A 56 -3.95 -3.46 -17.06
N ARG A 57 -3.65 -2.38 -17.80
CA ARG A 57 -2.71 -1.33 -17.33
C ARG A 57 -3.37 -0.44 -16.29
N THR A 58 -4.66 -0.15 -16.44
CA THR A 58 -5.45 0.59 -15.45
C THR A 58 -5.50 -0.14 -14.11
N PHE A 59 -5.70 -1.47 -14.15
CA PHE A 59 -5.68 -2.31 -12.95
C PHE A 59 -4.31 -2.26 -12.25
N LEU A 60 -3.22 -2.49 -13.00
CA LEU A 60 -1.88 -2.47 -12.43
C LEU A 60 -1.52 -1.09 -11.85
N ALA A 61 -1.84 0.00 -12.56
CA ALA A 61 -1.61 1.36 -12.06
C ALA A 61 -2.40 1.66 -10.78
N SER A 62 -3.63 1.15 -10.65
CA SER A 62 -4.42 1.25 -9.43
C SER A 62 -3.76 0.49 -8.28
N SER A 63 -3.34 -0.77 -8.51
CA SER A 63 -2.63 -1.58 -7.50
C SER A 63 -1.34 -0.91 -7.02
N VAL A 64 -0.53 -0.36 -7.94
CA VAL A 64 0.71 0.36 -7.59
C VAL A 64 0.40 1.64 -6.82
N THR A 65 -0.68 2.35 -7.15
CA THR A 65 -1.10 3.55 -6.41
C THR A 65 -1.42 3.21 -4.96
N ILE A 66 -2.19 2.15 -4.73
CA ILE A 66 -2.54 1.68 -3.38
C ILE A 66 -1.29 1.24 -2.62
N ALA A 67 -0.42 0.44 -3.25
CA ALA A 67 0.81 -0.04 -2.63
C ALA A 67 1.76 1.12 -2.25
N SER A 68 1.92 2.11 -3.14
CA SER A 68 2.77 3.28 -2.89
C SER A 68 2.20 4.15 -1.76
N LEU A 69 0.87 4.30 -1.69
CA LEU A 69 0.20 5.02 -0.62
C LEU A 69 0.43 4.37 0.76
N ILE A 70 0.27 3.04 0.84
CA ILE A 70 0.57 2.28 2.06
C ILE A 70 2.06 2.39 2.41
N GLY A 71 2.94 2.31 1.42
CA GLY A 71 4.38 2.49 1.60
C GLY A 71 4.76 3.86 2.17
N LEU A 72 4.17 4.94 1.66
CA LEU A 72 4.39 6.30 2.17
C LEU A 72 3.99 6.42 3.64
N ALA A 73 2.83 5.86 4.01
CA ALA A 73 2.40 5.83 5.40
C ALA A 73 3.37 5.01 6.27
N ALA A 74 3.82 3.85 5.80
CA ALA A 74 4.77 3.01 6.53
C ALA A 74 6.11 3.71 6.76
N VAL A 75 6.65 4.43 5.76
CA VAL A 75 7.89 5.21 5.89
C VAL A 75 7.71 6.38 6.85
N GLY A 76 6.55 7.05 6.84
CA GLY A 76 6.26 8.13 7.79
C GLY A 76 6.11 7.67 9.23
N MET A 77 5.61 6.47 9.44
CA MET A 77 5.44 5.92 10.79
C MET A 77 6.73 5.30 11.33
N PHE A 78 7.62 4.81 10.48
CA PHE A 78 8.84 4.15 10.92
C PHE A 78 9.73 5.08 11.80
N PRO A 79 10.21 4.64 12.99
CA PRO A 79 10.14 3.29 13.57
C PRO A 79 8.96 3.03 14.53
N ARG A 80 8.06 4.00 14.72
CA ARG A 80 6.93 3.97 15.66
C ARG A 80 5.68 3.43 14.97
N VAL A 81 5.26 2.23 15.32
CA VAL A 81 4.03 1.62 14.75
C VAL A 81 2.78 2.27 15.34
N VAL A 82 2.82 2.60 16.64
CA VAL A 82 1.75 3.36 17.31
C VAL A 82 2.39 4.39 18.21
N ALA A 83 2.20 5.67 17.87
CA ALA A 83 2.66 6.78 18.71
C ALA A 83 1.69 6.99 19.87
N SER A 84 2.24 7.15 21.07
CA SER A 84 1.45 7.52 22.25
C SER A 84 1.07 9.00 22.17
N SER A 85 -0.15 9.33 22.58
CA SER A 85 -0.67 10.70 22.62
C SER A 85 -0.28 11.48 23.88
N ILE A 86 0.21 10.81 24.92
CA ILE A 86 0.56 11.42 26.22
C ILE A 86 2.07 11.65 26.31
N ASP A 87 2.87 10.64 26.00
CA ASP A 87 4.33 10.73 26.01
C ASP A 87 4.91 9.82 24.93
N LEU A 88 5.66 10.43 24.01
CA LEU A 88 6.33 9.74 22.91
C LEU A 88 7.32 8.69 23.43
N ALA A 89 7.88 8.80 24.63
CA ALA A 89 8.76 7.75 25.19
C ALA A 89 8.06 6.39 25.32
N ASN A 90 6.74 6.38 25.53
CA ASN A 90 5.92 5.17 25.68
C ASN A 90 5.32 4.68 24.35
N SER A 91 5.88 5.10 23.20
CA SER A 91 5.39 4.66 21.89
C SER A 91 5.72 3.20 21.60
N LEU A 92 4.83 2.50 20.90
CA LEU A 92 5.08 1.16 20.39
C LEU A 92 5.94 1.27 19.13
N THR A 93 7.17 0.79 19.25
CA THR A 93 8.16 0.75 18.16
C THR A 93 8.31 -0.68 17.67
N ILE A 94 8.85 -0.85 16.47
CA ILE A 94 9.14 -2.18 15.92
C ILE A 94 10.07 -3.02 16.82
N TYR A 95 10.88 -2.36 17.67
CA TYR A 95 11.87 -3.03 18.52
C TYR A 95 11.27 -3.49 19.86
N ASN A 96 10.38 -2.70 20.46
CA ASN A 96 9.75 -3.05 21.74
C ASN A 96 8.50 -3.93 21.57
N SER A 97 7.89 -3.95 20.38
CA SER A 97 6.66 -4.67 20.08
C SER A 97 6.89 -5.96 19.28
N ALA A 98 8.15 -6.32 19.04
CA ALA A 98 8.49 -7.56 18.33
C ALA A 98 8.28 -8.78 19.23
N SER A 99 7.81 -9.87 18.63
CA SER A 99 7.79 -11.18 19.27
C SER A 99 9.21 -11.73 19.46
N THR A 100 9.35 -12.76 20.30
CA THR A 100 10.66 -13.40 20.51
C THR A 100 11.26 -13.90 19.18
N PRO A 101 12.60 -13.90 19.02
CA PRO A 101 13.25 -14.31 17.77
C PRO A 101 12.86 -15.71 17.30
N ARG A 102 12.58 -16.64 18.23
CA ARG A 102 12.13 -17.99 17.92
C ARG A 102 10.77 -17.98 17.21
N THR A 103 9.80 -17.26 17.77
CA THR A 103 8.46 -17.14 17.19
C THR A 103 8.49 -16.38 15.86
N GLN A 104 9.26 -15.30 15.77
CA GLN A 104 9.40 -14.54 14.54
C GLN A 104 10.01 -15.37 13.41
N THR A 105 11.02 -16.19 13.72
CA THR A 105 11.65 -17.11 12.75
C THR A 105 10.65 -18.17 12.28
N ALA A 106 9.89 -18.76 13.20
CA ALA A 106 8.86 -19.74 12.85
C ALA A 106 7.78 -19.14 11.93
N MET A 107 7.28 -17.93 12.25
CA MET A 107 6.30 -17.23 11.41
C MET A 107 6.88 -16.83 10.06
N LEU A 108 8.15 -16.47 9.99
CA LEU A 108 8.84 -16.18 8.73
C LEU A 108 8.91 -17.42 7.82
N ILE A 109 9.24 -18.60 8.37
CA ILE A 109 9.25 -19.85 7.62
C ILE A 109 7.86 -20.16 7.07
N ILE A 110 6.82 -20.01 7.90
CA ILE A 110 5.43 -20.21 7.48
C ILE A 110 5.06 -19.23 6.35
N ALA A 111 5.40 -17.95 6.49
CA ALA A 111 5.15 -16.95 5.45
C ALA A 111 5.91 -17.24 4.15
N LEU A 112 7.17 -17.67 4.24
CA LEU A 112 8.00 -18.01 3.08
C LEU A 112 7.47 -19.19 2.28
N ILE A 113 6.76 -20.13 2.90
CA ILE A 113 6.14 -21.27 2.21
C ILE A 113 4.71 -20.95 1.80
N GLY A 114 3.94 -20.32 2.70
CA GLY A 114 2.53 -20.02 2.50
C GLY A 114 2.28 -18.95 1.44
N MET A 115 3.06 -17.87 1.44
CA MET A 115 2.86 -16.76 0.49
C MET A 115 3.08 -17.20 -0.97
N PRO A 116 4.16 -17.93 -1.32
CA PRO A 116 4.31 -18.43 -2.69
C PRO A 116 3.20 -19.39 -3.11
N LEU A 117 2.73 -20.26 -2.21
CA LEU A 117 1.63 -21.19 -2.51
C LEU A 117 0.34 -20.43 -2.82
N VAL A 118 -0.02 -19.45 -1.97
CA VAL A 118 -1.20 -18.60 -2.18
C VAL A 118 -1.08 -17.83 -3.50
N LEU A 119 0.07 -17.20 -3.78
CA LEU A 119 0.29 -16.47 -5.02
C LEU A 119 0.21 -17.37 -6.25
N ALA A 120 0.77 -18.59 -6.19
CA ALA A 120 0.71 -19.55 -7.28
C ALA A 120 -0.74 -19.98 -7.57
N TYR A 121 -1.52 -20.29 -6.53
CA TYR A 121 -2.92 -20.63 -6.68
C TYR A 121 -3.73 -19.44 -7.24
N THR A 122 -3.55 -18.24 -6.70
CA THR A 122 -4.20 -17.04 -7.23
C THR A 122 -3.84 -16.82 -8.70
N ALA A 123 -2.56 -16.91 -9.09
CA ALA A 123 -2.15 -16.77 -10.48
C ALA A 123 -2.76 -17.85 -11.39
N TYR A 124 -2.87 -19.09 -10.92
CA TYR A 124 -3.53 -20.17 -11.65
C TYR A 124 -5.01 -19.88 -11.88
N VAL A 125 -5.74 -19.46 -10.84
CA VAL A 125 -7.17 -19.10 -10.94
C VAL A 125 -7.37 -17.96 -11.94
N TYR A 126 -6.58 -16.89 -11.85
CA TYR A 126 -6.65 -15.78 -12.82
C TYR A 126 -6.33 -16.21 -14.26
N LYS A 127 -5.47 -17.23 -14.44
CA LYS A 127 -5.18 -17.81 -15.75
C LYS A 127 -6.35 -18.65 -16.27
N VAL A 128 -6.99 -19.45 -15.41
CA VAL A 128 -8.14 -20.30 -15.76
C VAL A 128 -9.35 -19.44 -16.15
N PHE A 129 -9.66 -18.41 -15.37
CA PHE A 129 -10.78 -17.50 -15.64
C PHE A 129 -10.40 -16.31 -16.55
N LYS A 130 -9.37 -16.46 -17.38
CA LYS A 130 -8.95 -15.41 -18.29
C LYS A 130 -9.95 -15.30 -19.44
N GLY A 131 -10.74 -14.24 -19.47
CA GLY A 131 -11.68 -13.95 -20.55
C GLY A 131 -12.59 -12.79 -20.19
N LYS A 132 -13.27 -12.22 -21.18
CA LYS A 132 -14.38 -11.28 -20.91
C LYS A 132 -15.61 -12.10 -20.57
N VAL A 133 -16.34 -11.69 -19.54
CA VAL A 133 -17.66 -12.26 -19.25
C VAL A 133 -18.60 -11.88 -20.39
N VAL A 134 -19.25 -12.87 -20.99
CA VAL A 134 -20.32 -12.67 -21.98
C VAL A 134 -21.63 -12.90 -21.24
N PHE A 135 -22.47 -11.88 -21.22
CA PHE A 135 -23.82 -11.99 -20.67
C PHE A 135 -24.69 -12.72 -21.70
N ASP A 136 -25.29 -13.83 -21.29
CA ASP A 136 -26.29 -14.59 -22.05
C ASP A 136 -27.68 -14.42 -21.40
N GLU A 137 -28.75 -14.85 -22.07
CA GLU A 137 -30.13 -14.76 -21.54
C GLU A 137 -30.33 -15.47 -20.19
N ALA A 138 -29.42 -16.39 -19.82
CA ALA A 138 -29.39 -17.05 -18.52
C ALA A 138 -28.52 -16.35 -17.46
N SER A 139 -27.94 -15.18 -17.75
CA SER A 139 -27.16 -14.43 -16.77
C SER A 139 -28.09 -13.62 -15.87
N TYR A 140 -28.12 -13.97 -14.57
CA TYR A 140 -28.86 -13.25 -13.53
C TYR A 140 -28.35 -11.83 -13.31
#